data_AF-A0A2M8WVL9-F1
#
_entry.id   AF-A0A2M8WVL9-F1
#
_cell.length_a   1.000
_cell.length_b   1.000
_cell.length_c   1.000
_cell.angle_alpha   90.00
_cell.angle_beta   90.00
_cell.angle_gamma   90.00
#
_symmetry.space_group_name_H-M   'P 1'
#
loop_
_entity.id
_entity.type
_entity.pdbx_description
1 polymer ?
#
loop_
_entity_poly.entity_id
_entity_poly.type
_entity_poly.pdbx_seq_one_letter_code
_entity_poly.pdbx_strand_id
1 'polypeptide(L)'
;MNTITCGERGPVRISPTRRALRTVGYLTTAVTWTALWLVVLGLAWAIPVYGIVSGDLTVHEITRPATSSVGGFVGLVLVGLPAFVAVWGPGVLWVLPCATWPLAALSGVYVLRSLRPSYAAEPLSRSERTELGETIGPPATTGATLSLLPVRRSRATDLLMAFYLAGWKPDGRTAVAMLPAGVAYVLMFGAIAVDVGDGARLVCGVLAGALAAGSYGWALVLLRRRSRPLGEDRRWEIR
;
A
#
# COMPACT_ATOMS: atom_id res chain seq x y z
N MET A 1 33.25 34.29 -12.06
CA MET A 1 31.83 34.02 -11.72
C MET A 1 31.04 34.21 -13.01
N ASN A 2 30.63 33.11 -13.67
CA ASN A 2 29.89 33.18 -14.92
C ASN A 2 28.39 33.07 -14.61
N THR A 3 27.71 34.20 -14.69
CA THR A 3 26.25 34.30 -14.66
C THR A 3 25.72 33.76 -15.99
N ILE A 4 25.27 32.49 -15.98
CA ILE A 4 24.52 31.93 -17.12
C ILE A 4 23.16 32.62 -17.12
N THR A 5 23.00 33.62 -17.99
CA THR A 5 21.70 34.25 -18.26
C THR A 5 20.79 33.20 -18.88
N CYS A 6 19.74 32.82 -18.13
CA CYS A 6 18.69 31.94 -18.62
C CYS A 6 17.93 32.69 -19.72
N GLY A 7 18.33 32.48 -20.98
CA GLY A 7 17.66 33.05 -22.14
C GLY A 7 16.16 32.72 -22.11
N GLU A 8 15.34 33.72 -22.40
CA GLU A 8 13.89 33.61 -22.54
C GLU A 8 13.56 32.49 -23.53
N ARG A 9 13.21 31.31 -23.01
CA ARG A 9 12.65 30.26 -23.85
C ARG A 9 11.24 30.70 -24.21
N GLY A 10 11.04 31.07 -25.47
CA GLY A 10 9.71 31.28 -26.04
C GLY A 10 8.77 30.09 -25.76
N PRO A 11 7.44 30.29 -25.85
CA PRO A 11 6.46 29.29 -25.44
C PRO A 11 6.70 27.95 -26.15
N VAL A 12 7.09 26.93 -25.38
CA VAL A 12 7.32 25.58 -25.90
C VAL A 12 5.99 25.01 -26.41
N ARG A 13 5.79 24.99 -27.72
CA ARG A 13 4.63 24.32 -28.34
C ARG A 13 4.83 22.81 -28.24
N ILE A 14 3.94 22.15 -27.49
CA ILE A 14 3.92 20.68 -27.37
C ILE A 14 3.09 20.14 -28.54
N SER A 15 3.68 19.24 -29.35
CA SER A 15 2.94 18.59 -30.43
C SER A 15 1.77 17.73 -29.90
N PRO A 16 0.65 17.60 -30.64
CA PRO A 16 -0.46 16.74 -30.25
C PRO A 16 -0.03 15.29 -29.97
N THR A 17 0.88 14.76 -30.78
CA THR A 17 1.46 13.41 -30.63
C THR A 17 2.16 13.23 -29.29
N ARG A 18 2.95 14.21 -28.85
CA ARG A 18 3.64 14.16 -27.55
C ARG A 18 2.63 14.15 -26.39
N ARG A 19 1.53 14.89 -26.52
CA ARG A 19 0.45 14.90 -25.52
C ARG A 19 -0.28 13.55 -25.46
N ALA A 20 -0.57 12.95 -26.62
CA ALA A 20 -1.20 11.63 -26.69
C ALA A 20 -0.31 10.54 -26.06
N LEU A 21 0.98 10.48 -26.44
CA LEU A 21 1.94 9.52 -25.89
C LEU A 21 2.09 9.64 -24.37
N ARG A 22 2.04 10.87 -23.85
CA ARG A 22 2.07 11.12 -22.41
C ARG A 22 0.85 10.53 -21.70
N THR A 23 -0.35 10.76 -22.24
CA THR A 23 -1.58 10.20 -21.68
C THR A 23 -1.56 8.67 -21.73
N VAL A 24 -1.13 8.09 -22.85
CA VAL A 24 -0.98 6.64 -22.99
C VAL A 24 -0.01 6.08 -21.95
N GLY A 25 1.17 6.70 -21.76
CA GLY A 25 2.14 6.25 -20.75
C GLY A 25 1.57 6.23 -19.33
N TYR A 26 0.85 7.30 -18.92
CA TYR A 26 0.18 7.31 -17.61
C TYR A 26 -0.98 6.33 -17.53
N LEU A 27 -1.71 6.11 -18.62
CA LEU A 27 -2.81 5.14 -18.66
C LEU A 27 -2.28 3.72 -18.49
N THR A 28 -1.24 3.33 -19.23
CA THR A 28 -0.58 2.04 -19.06
C THR A 28 -0.09 1.86 -17.62
N THR A 29 0.56 2.89 -17.06
CA THR A 29 1.01 2.88 -15.66
C THR A 29 -0.17 2.68 -14.69
N ALA A 30 -1.29 3.37 -14.92
CA ALA A 30 -2.49 3.24 -14.09
C ALA A 30 -3.10 1.85 -14.17
N VAL A 31 -3.19 1.27 -15.36
CA VAL A 31 -3.68 -0.11 -15.56
C VAL A 31 -2.77 -1.10 -14.84
N THR A 32 -1.45 -0.99 -15.00
CA THR A 32 -0.48 -1.89 -14.34
C THR A 32 -0.60 -1.83 -12.82
N TRP A 33 -0.61 -0.63 -12.22
CA TRP A 33 -0.71 -0.49 -10.77
C TRP A 33 -2.09 -0.87 -10.25
N THR A 34 -3.16 -0.64 -11.01
CA THR A 34 -4.50 -1.11 -10.65
C THR A 34 -4.55 -2.63 -10.63
N ALA A 35 -3.98 -3.30 -11.65
CA ALA A 35 -3.91 -4.76 -11.68
C ALA A 35 -3.12 -5.31 -10.48
N LEU A 36 -1.95 -4.73 -10.15
CA LEU A 36 -1.17 -5.11 -8.96
C LEU A 36 -1.95 -4.89 -7.66
N TRP A 37 -2.65 -3.76 -7.53
CA TRP A 37 -3.48 -3.49 -6.38
C TRP A 37 -4.64 -4.50 -6.25
N LEU A 38 -5.28 -4.88 -7.35
CA LEU A 38 -6.31 -5.92 -7.37
C LEU A 38 -5.74 -7.29 -6.98
N VAL A 39 -4.52 -7.63 -7.40
CA VAL A 39 -3.83 -8.85 -6.95
C VAL A 39 -3.57 -8.81 -5.43
N VAL A 40 -3.15 -7.67 -4.89
CA VAL A 40 -2.96 -7.49 -3.43
C VAL A 40 -4.29 -7.62 -2.68
N LEU A 41 -5.37 -7.05 -3.21
CA LEU A 41 -6.72 -7.24 -2.65
C LEU A 41 -7.14 -8.71 -2.71
N GLY A 42 -6.87 -9.39 -3.83
CA GLY A 42 -7.09 -10.82 -3.98
C GLY A 42 -6.30 -11.63 -2.96
N LEU A 43 -5.03 -11.31 -2.73
CA LEU A 43 -4.20 -11.98 -1.73
C LEU A 43 -4.81 -11.88 -0.32
N ALA A 44 -5.35 -10.72 0.04
CA ALA A 44 -6.01 -10.54 1.32
C ALA A 44 -7.37 -11.26 1.39
N TRP A 45 -8.21 -11.14 0.35
CA TRP A 45 -9.63 -11.48 0.44
C TRP A 45 -10.04 -12.77 -0.27
N ALA A 46 -9.20 -13.39 -1.09
CA ALA A 46 -9.58 -14.56 -1.88
C ALA A 46 -10.02 -15.74 -1.02
N ILE A 47 -9.27 -16.09 0.03
CA ILE A 47 -9.60 -17.24 0.89
C ILE A 47 -10.89 -16.99 1.70
N PRO A 48 -11.07 -15.84 2.39
CA PRO A 48 -12.32 -15.56 3.09
C PRO A 48 -13.53 -15.51 2.16
N VAL A 49 -13.40 -14.88 0.99
CA VAL A 49 -14.48 -14.83 -0.01
C VAL A 49 -14.81 -16.23 -0.50
N TYR A 50 -13.80 -17.04 -0.81
CA TYR A 50 -14.01 -18.44 -1.19
C TYR A 50 -14.73 -19.22 -0.08
N GLY A 51 -14.33 -19.07 1.18
CA GLY A 51 -14.97 -19.75 2.31
C GLY A 51 -16.43 -19.36 2.49
N ILE A 52 -16.75 -18.07 2.34
CA ILE A 52 -18.13 -17.56 2.42
C ILE A 52 -18.97 -18.07 1.24
N VAL A 53 -18.42 -18.09 0.03
CA VAL A 53 -19.15 -18.47 -1.19
C VAL A 53 -19.32 -19.99 -1.31
N SER A 54 -18.30 -20.76 -0.96
CA SER A 54 -18.38 -22.23 -0.97
C SER A 54 -19.25 -22.75 0.18
N GLY A 55 -19.19 -22.11 1.34
CA GLY A 55 -19.87 -22.60 2.53
C GLY A 55 -19.29 -23.90 3.09
N ASP A 56 -18.09 -24.30 2.66
CA ASP A 56 -17.48 -25.59 3.01
C ASP A 56 -16.17 -25.44 3.78
N LEU A 57 -15.76 -24.21 4.12
CA LEU A 57 -14.48 -23.98 4.79
C LEU A 57 -14.49 -24.58 6.20
N THR A 58 -13.51 -25.43 6.52
CA THR A 58 -13.33 -25.97 7.87
C THR A 58 -11.98 -25.53 8.47
N VAL A 59 -11.97 -25.18 9.76
CA VAL A 59 -10.71 -24.90 10.48
C VAL A 59 -9.91 -26.20 10.61
N HIS A 60 -10.59 -27.33 10.76
CA HIS A 60 -9.95 -28.62 10.82
C HIS A 60 -9.06 -28.88 9.61
N GLU A 61 -9.54 -28.72 8.37
CA GLU A 61 -8.72 -28.97 7.17
C GLU A 61 -7.49 -28.05 7.08
N ILE A 62 -7.64 -26.78 7.44
CA ILE A 62 -6.55 -25.79 7.43
C ILE A 62 -5.46 -26.16 8.46
N THR A 63 -5.88 -26.64 9.63
CA THR A 63 -4.97 -26.89 10.76
C THR A 63 -4.53 -28.34 10.91
N ARG A 64 -5.15 -29.28 10.18
CA ARG A 64 -4.89 -30.73 10.24
C ARG A 64 -3.42 -31.11 10.10
N PRO A 65 -2.64 -30.56 9.14
CA PRO A 65 -1.23 -30.92 9.01
C PRO A 65 -0.44 -30.63 10.29
N ALA A 66 -0.71 -29.48 10.92
CA ALA A 66 -0.04 -29.05 12.14
C ALA A 66 -0.57 -29.77 13.39
N THR A 67 -1.87 -30.07 13.47
CA THR A 67 -2.50 -30.70 14.64
C THR A 67 -2.31 -32.23 14.69
N SER A 68 -1.70 -32.82 13.65
CA SER A 68 -1.39 -34.26 13.58
C SER A 68 -0.36 -34.75 14.62
N SER A 69 0.39 -33.84 15.23
CA SER A 69 1.35 -34.15 16.29
C SER A 69 1.42 -33.02 17.32
N VAL A 70 1.79 -33.33 18.55
CA VAL A 70 1.97 -32.32 19.62
C VAL A 70 3.03 -31.29 19.20
N GLY A 71 4.15 -31.73 18.61
CA GLY A 71 5.20 -30.84 18.11
C GLY A 71 4.71 -29.90 17.01
N GLY A 72 3.91 -30.40 16.06
CA GLY A 72 3.30 -29.58 15.02
C GLY A 72 2.34 -28.54 15.57
N PHE A 73 1.51 -28.92 16.55
CA PHE A 73 0.57 -28.01 17.19
C PHE A 73 1.32 -26.89 17.94
N VAL A 74 2.32 -27.25 18.74
CA VAL A 74 3.18 -26.28 19.45
C VAL A 74 3.89 -25.36 18.46
N GLY A 75 4.44 -25.91 17.37
CA GLY A 75 5.07 -25.13 16.31
C GLY A 75 4.12 -24.14 15.64
N LEU A 76 2.89 -24.56 15.33
CA LEU A 76 1.86 -23.68 14.78
C LEU A 76 1.51 -22.56 15.76
N VAL A 77 1.25 -22.88 17.03
CA VAL A 77 0.78 -21.89 18.02
C VAL A 77 1.87 -20.91 18.43
N LEU A 78 3.10 -21.38 18.66
CA LEU A 78 4.19 -20.54 19.16
C LEU A 78 4.98 -19.83 18.07
N VAL A 79 5.02 -20.36 16.85
CA VAL A 79 5.84 -19.81 15.76
C VAL A 79 4.99 -19.45 14.56
N GLY A 80 4.23 -20.41 14.03
CA GLY A 80 3.48 -20.24 12.79
C GLY A 80 2.46 -19.11 12.85
N LEU A 81 1.61 -19.11 13.86
CA LEU A 81 0.53 -18.13 14.04
C LEU A 81 1.07 -16.74 14.39
N PRO A 82 2.02 -16.54 15.33
CA PRO A 82 2.64 -15.24 15.55
C PRO A 82 3.38 -14.70 14.33
N ALA A 83 4.13 -15.55 13.61
CA ALA A 83 4.81 -15.16 12.38
C ALA A 83 3.80 -14.76 11.30
N PHE A 84 2.71 -15.53 11.14
CA PHE A 84 1.63 -15.20 10.22
C PHE A 84 1.00 -13.84 10.58
N VAL A 85 0.63 -13.61 11.84
CA VAL A 85 0.07 -12.31 12.27
C VAL A 85 1.04 -11.16 12.02
N ALA A 86 2.33 -11.35 12.32
CA ALA A 86 3.38 -10.34 12.14
C ALA A 86 3.68 -10.01 10.68
N VAL A 87 3.52 -10.97 9.76
CA VAL A 87 3.70 -10.75 8.32
C VAL A 87 2.40 -10.24 7.68
N TRP A 88 1.28 -10.86 8.01
CA TRP A 88 0.00 -10.62 7.34
C TRP A 88 -0.60 -9.27 7.72
N GLY A 89 -0.64 -8.93 9.01
CA GLY A 89 -1.20 -7.66 9.48
C GLY A 89 -0.44 -6.44 8.93
N PRO A 90 0.83 -6.25 9.33
CA PRO A 90 1.65 -5.14 8.84
C PRO A 90 1.97 -5.21 7.34
N GLY A 91 2.36 -6.37 6.83
CA GLY A 91 2.84 -6.53 5.46
C GLY A 91 1.68 -6.54 4.46
N VAL A 92 0.82 -7.55 4.55
CA VAL A 92 -0.22 -7.81 3.55
C VAL A 92 -1.41 -6.86 3.69
N LEU A 93 -1.87 -6.60 4.91
CA LEU A 93 -3.08 -5.79 5.14
C LEU A 93 -2.83 -4.28 5.21
N TRP A 94 -1.56 -3.84 5.27
CA TRP A 94 -1.20 -2.42 5.32
C TRP A 94 -0.16 -2.00 4.29
N VAL A 95 1.06 -2.51 4.38
CA VAL A 95 2.20 -2.06 3.55
C VAL A 95 1.92 -2.28 2.05
N LEU A 96 1.50 -3.49 1.65
CA LEU A 96 1.24 -3.81 0.24
C LEU A 96 0.11 -2.94 -0.37
N PRO A 97 -1.07 -2.79 0.27
CA PRO A 97 -2.07 -1.84 -0.18
C PRO A 97 -1.49 -0.43 -0.29
N CYS A 98 -0.84 0.08 0.77
CA CYS A 98 -0.27 1.43 0.79
C CYS A 98 0.83 1.64 -0.27
N ALA A 99 1.54 0.59 -0.69
CA ALA A 99 2.54 0.68 -1.74
C ALA A 99 1.90 0.73 -3.14
N THR A 100 0.78 0.04 -3.35
CA THR A 100 0.18 -0.19 -4.68
C THR A 100 -0.97 0.77 -5.01
N TRP A 101 -1.92 0.95 -4.08
CA TRP A 101 -3.13 1.74 -4.33
C TRP A 101 -2.82 3.22 -4.62
N PRO A 102 -1.87 3.89 -3.94
CA PRO A 102 -1.60 5.29 -4.22
C PRO A 102 -0.94 5.49 -5.57
N LEU A 103 -0.14 4.53 -6.05
CA LEU A 103 0.47 4.59 -7.38
C LEU A 103 -0.58 4.45 -8.49
N ALA A 104 -1.56 3.56 -8.31
CA ALA A 104 -2.73 3.46 -9.19
C ALA A 104 -3.54 4.77 -9.19
N ALA A 105 -3.81 5.34 -8.02
CA ALA A 105 -4.54 6.61 -7.92
C ALA A 105 -3.75 7.81 -8.49
N LEU A 106 -2.45 7.92 -8.22
CA LEU A 106 -1.58 9.00 -8.71
C LEU A 106 -1.46 8.97 -10.23
N SER A 107 -1.25 7.80 -10.81
CA SER A 107 -1.24 7.64 -12.27
C SER A 107 -2.58 8.02 -12.90
N GLY A 108 -3.71 7.64 -12.29
CA GLY A 108 -5.04 8.12 -12.69
C GLY A 108 -5.18 9.65 -12.64
N VAL A 109 -4.67 10.30 -11.58
CA VAL A 109 -4.61 11.77 -11.49
C VAL A 109 -3.77 12.36 -12.63
N TYR A 110 -2.67 11.72 -13.03
CA TYR A 110 -1.83 12.18 -14.13
C TYR A 110 -2.48 11.99 -15.50
N VAL A 111 -3.25 10.92 -15.71
CA VAL A 111 -4.10 10.77 -16.91
C VAL A 111 -5.09 11.94 -17.00
N LEU A 112 -5.81 12.23 -15.91
CA LEU A 112 -6.80 13.32 -15.92
C LEU A 112 -6.14 14.70 -16.12
N ARG A 113 -4.94 14.92 -15.55
CA ARG A 113 -4.20 16.17 -15.75
C ARG A 113 -3.60 16.26 -17.16
N SER A 114 -3.18 15.16 -17.80
CA SER A 114 -2.59 15.19 -19.15
C SER A 114 -3.62 15.54 -20.24
N LEU A 115 -4.90 15.27 -19.99
CA LEU A 115 -6.01 15.68 -20.86
C LEU A 115 -6.31 17.19 -20.78
N ARG A 116 -5.90 17.88 -19.72
CA ARG A 116 -6.18 19.30 -19.52
C ARG A 116 -5.16 20.18 -20.25
N PRO A 117 -5.59 21.11 -21.13
CA PRO A 117 -4.68 21.99 -21.86
C PRO A 117 -3.74 22.82 -20.97
N SER A 118 -4.21 23.22 -19.78
CA SER A 118 -3.44 24.02 -18.81
C SER A 118 -2.20 23.31 -18.25
N TYR A 119 -2.11 21.98 -18.38
CA TYR A 119 -0.96 21.18 -17.93
C TYR A 119 -0.08 20.69 -19.09
N ALA A 120 -0.37 21.11 -20.33
CA ALA A 120 0.27 20.54 -21.51
C ALA A 120 1.80 20.76 -21.54
N ALA A 121 2.26 21.92 -21.08
CA ALA A 121 3.68 22.31 -21.12
C ALA A 121 4.47 21.92 -19.86
N GLU A 122 3.80 21.43 -18.81
CA GLU A 122 4.41 21.16 -17.50
C GLU A 122 4.67 19.66 -17.30
N PRO A 123 5.81 19.23 -16.74
CA PRO A 123 5.97 17.87 -16.24
C PRO A 123 4.94 17.58 -15.14
N LEU A 124 4.35 16.38 -15.11
CA LEU A 124 3.23 16.05 -14.20
C LEU A 124 3.73 15.19 -13.04
N SER A 125 4.72 14.35 -13.32
CA SER A 125 5.43 13.54 -12.34
C SER A 125 6.93 13.73 -12.45
N ARG A 126 7.62 13.50 -11.33
CA ARG A 126 9.06 13.31 -11.26
C ARG A 126 9.35 11.93 -10.69
N SER A 127 10.54 11.44 -10.94
CA SER A 127 11.07 10.27 -10.26
C SER A 127 12.38 10.70 -9.62
N GLU A 128 12.61 10.28 -8.38
CA GLU A 128 13.94 10.38 -7.78
C GLU A 128 14.86 9.46 -8.59
N ARG A 129 16.10 9.93 -8.83
CA ARG A 129 17.15 9.09 -9.40
C ARG A 129 18.09 8.77 -8.25
N THR A 130 18.31 7.49 -8.02
CA THR A 130 19.39 7.05 -7.15
C THR A 130 20.73 7.18 -7.87
N GLU A 131 21.81 7.45 -7.13
CA GLU A 131 23.15 7.55 -7.72
C GLU A 131 23.61 6.22 -8.31
N LEU A 132 24.48 6.29 -9.33
CA LEU A 132 24.99 5.14 -10.06
C LEU A 132 25.87 4.29 -9.13
N GLY A 133 25.39 3.12 -8.71
CA GLY A 133 26.08 2.24 -7.76
C GLY A 133 25.21 1.81 -6.57
N GLU A 134 24.13 2.55 -6.27
CA GLU A 134 23.18 2.17 -5.20
C GLU A 134 22.11 1.17 -5.66
N THR A 135 21.99 0.92 -6.96
CA THR A 135 21.06 -0.04 -7.55
C THR A 135 21.50 -1.50 -7.46
N ILE A 136 22.79 -1.76 -7.19
CA ILE A 136 23.36 -3.11 -7.06
C ILE A 136 23.88 -3.24 -5.61
N GLY A 137 23.00 -3.67 -4.71
CA GLY A 137 23.29 -3.86 -3.30
C GLY A 137 22.13 -4.55 -2.58
N PRO A 138 22.30 -4.93 -1.30
CA PRO A 138 21.20 -5.41 -0.48
C PRO A 138 20.06 -4.36 -0.48
N PRO A 139 18.78 -4.78 -0.42
CA PRO A 139 17.65 -3.88 -0.54
C PRO A 139 17.83 -2.68 0.38
N ALA A 140 17.90 -1.49 -0.21
CA ALA A 140 18.18 -0.26 0.53
C ALA A 140 17.12 -0.09 1.62
N THR A 141 17.54 -0.28 2.87
CA THR A 141 16.67 -0.13 4.04
C THR A 141 16.20 1.31 4.25
N THR A 142 16.77 2.26 3.49
CA THR A 142 16.57 3.71 3.66
C THR A 142 16.18 4.47 2.38
N GLY A 143 16.27 3.85 1.18
CA GLY A 143 16.17 4.57 -0.09
C GLY A 143 15.47 3.80 -1.21
N ALA A 144 14.15 3.60 -1.10
CA ALA A 144 13.37 3.16 -2.25
C ALA A 144 13.26 4.29 -3.27
N THR A 145 13.66 4.05 -4.53
CA THR A 145 13.53 5.02 -5.62
C THR A 145 12.05 5.36 -5.82
N LEU A 146 11.64 6.55 -5.40
CA LEU A 146 10.25 6.95 -5.51
C LEU A 146 9.95 7.41 -6.94
N SER A 147 8.97 6.78 -7.56
CA SER A 147 8.45 7.16 -8.87
C SER A 147 7.11 7.88 -8.70
N LEU A 148 6.67 8.58 -9.75
CA LEU A 148 5.35 9.23 -9.77
C LEU A 148 5.17 10.35 -8.73
N LEU A 149 6.25 11.03 -8.33
CA LEU A 149 6.19 12.17 -7.42
C LEU A 149 5.46 13.36 -8.07
N PRO A 150 4.44 13.95 -7.44
CA PRO A 150 3.64 15.01 -8.04
C PRO A 150 4.43 16.31 -8.17
N VAL A 151 4.41 16.92 -9.37
CA VAL A 151 4.98 18.27 -9.56
C VAL A 151 4.07 19.34 -8.95
N ARG A 152 2.76 19.25 -9.21
CA ARG A 152 1.76 20.10 -8.54
C ARG A 152 1.11 19.39 -7.37
N ARG A 153 1.24 20.00 -6.20
CA ARG A 153 0.58 19.57 -4.97
C ARG A 153 -0.89 19.92 -4.98
N SER A 154 -1.70 19.03 -4.46
CA SER A 154 -3.08 19.22 -4.08
C SER A 154 -3.36 18.36 -2.85
N ARG A 155 -4.46 18.64 -2.13
CA ARG A 155 -4.88 17.82 -0.98
C ARG A 155 -4.96 16.33 -1.32
N ALA A 156 -5.44 16.01 -2.52
CA ALA A 156 -5.48 14.63 -3.02
C ALA A 156 -4.08 14.04 -3.19
N THR A 157 -3.17 14.71 -3.90
CA THR A 157 -1.82 14.17 -4.10
C THR A 157 -1.04 14.09 -2.79
N ASP A 158 -1.23 15.02 -1.86
CA ASP A 158 -0.59 14.99 -0.55
C ASP A 158 -1.06 13.78 0.28
N LEU A 159 -2.37 13.48 0.24
CA LEU A 159 -2.92 12.29 0.89
C LEU A 159 -2.36 11.01 0.24
N LEU A 160 -2.39 10.92 -1.09
CA LEU A 160 -1.83 9.78 -1.82
C LEU A 160 -0.35 9.58 -1.51
N MET A 161 0.43 10.65 -1.48
CA MET A 161 1.84 10.61 -1.12
C MET A 161 2.06 10.15 0.32
N ALA A 162 1.19 10.50 1.27
CA ALA A 162 1.29 9.99 2.63
C ALA A 162 1.18 8.46 2.67
N PHE A 163 0.18 7.89 1.98
CA PHE A 163 0.03 6.44 1.88
C PHE A 163 1.17 5.80 1.11
N TYR A 164 1.59 6.39 -0.01
CA TYR A 164 2.72 5.92 -0.80
C TYR A 164 3.98 5.81 0.08
N LEU A 165 4.31 6.86 0.82
CA LEU A 165 5.43 6.84 1.76
C LEU A 165 5.26 5.82 2.90
N ALA A 166 4.04 5.59 3.37
CA ALA A 166 3.78 4.55 4.38
C ALA A 166 4.02 3.12 3.84
N GLY A 167 3.74 2.88 2.56
CA GLY A 167 4.02 1.61 1.89
C GLY A 167 5.50 1.38 1.61
N TRP A 168 6.25 2.44 1.27
CA TRP A 168 7.67 2.29 0.90
C TRP A 168 8.65 2.58 2.04
N LYS A 169 8.21 3.22 3.12
CA LYS A 169 8.98 3.47 4.36
C LYS A 169 8.16 3.00 5.56
N PRO A 170 8.04 1.68 5.77
CA PRO A 170 7.30 1.12 6.89
C PRO A 170 7.88 1.62 8.21
N ASP A 171 7.00 1.97 9.12
CA ASP A 171 7.34 2.47 10.45
C ASP A 171 6.95 1.43 11.50
N GLY A 172 7.83 1.19 12.47
CA GLY A 172 7.61 0.19 13.51
C GLY A 172 6.34 0.45 14.33
N ARG A 173 5.97 1.71 14.58
CA ARG A 173 4.72 2.02 15.29
C ARG A 173 3.48 1.65 14.48
N THR A 174 3.55 1.86 13.18
CA THR A 174 2.46 1.49 12.27
C THR A 174 2.39 -0.03 12.09
N ALA A 175 3.52 -0.72 12.07
CA ALA A 175 3.56 -2.18 12.10
C ALA A 175 2.90 -2.74 13.38
N VAL A 176 3.27 -2.23 14.56
CA VAL A 176 2.63 -2.62 15.83
C VAL A 176 1.12 -2.33 15.81
N ALA A 177 0.70 -1.18 15.29
CA ALA A 177 -0.71 -0.84 15.16
C ALA A 177 -1.49 -1.79 14.24
N MET A 178 -0.81 -2.50 13.32
CA MET A 178 -1.39 -3.44 12.36
C MET A 178 -1.35 -4.91 12.80
N LEU A 179 -0.68 -5.24 13.91
CA LEU A 179 -0.72 -6.59 14.48
C LEU A 179 -2.16 -7.05 14.83
N PRO A 180 -3.03 -6.22 15.43
CA PRO A 180 -4.41 -6.62 15.70
C PRO A 180 -5.22 -6.94 14.43
N ALA A 181 -4.92 -6.30 13.28
CA ALA A 181 -5.53 -6.67 12.01
C ALA A 181 -5.10 -8.07 11.53
N GLY A 182 -3.85 -8.47 11.79
CA GLY A 182 -3.40 -9.85 11.55
C GLY A 182 -4.16 -10.85 12.41
N VAL A 183 -4.40 -10.54 13.70
CA VAL A 183 -5.24 -11.37 14.58
C VAL A 183 -6.69 -11.40 14.09
N ALA A 184 -7.25 -10.26 13.70
CA ALA A 184 -8.58 -10.17 13.13
C ALA A 184 -8.75 -11.08 11.90
N TYR A 185 -7.72 -11.14 11.05
CA TYR A 185 -7.72 -12.01 9.88
C TYR A 185 -7.81 -13.49 10.26
N VAL A 186 -7.09 -13.92 11.30
CA VAL A 186 -7.16 -15.30 11.79
C VAL A 186 -8.54 -15.59 12.38
N LEU A 187 -9.08 -14.68 13.20
CA LEU A 187 -10.41 -14.83 13.79
C LEU A 187 -11.51 -14.91 12.73
N MET A 188 -11.33 -14.24 11.59
CA MET A 188 -12.27 -14.33 10.47
C MET A 188 -12.43 -15.78 9.96
N PHE A 189 -11.39 -16.62 10.00
CA PHE A 189 -11.54 -18.04 9.67
C PHE A 189 -12.47 -18.75 10.65
N GLY A 190 -12.32 -18.50 11.95
CA GLY A 190 -13.25 -19.02 12.96
C GLY A 190 -14.68 -18.49 12.81
N ALA A 191 -14.85 -17.30 12.24
CA ALA A 191 -16.16 -16.70 11.99
C ALA A 191 -16.91 -17.34 10.80
N ILE A 192 -16.17 -17.81 9.78
CA ILE A 192 -16.75 -18.36 8.53
C ILE A 192 -16.74 -19.88 8.47
N ALA A 193 -15.96 -20.55 9.34
CA ALA A 193 -15.76 -21.99 9.24
C ALA A 193 -16.95 -22.82 9.74
N VAL A 194 -17.32 -23.85 8.98
CA VAL A 194 -18.54 -24.64 9.22
C VAL A 194 -18.47 -25.62 10.39
N ASP A 195 -17.26 -25.96 10.81
CA ASP A 195 -16.98 -26.83 11.96
C ASP A 195 -16.95 -26.06 13.30
N VAL A 196 -17.11 -24.74 13.27
CA VAL A 196 -17.18 -23.89 14.48
C VAL A 196 -18.64 -23.66 14.87
N GLY A 197 -18.97 -23.81 16.16
CA GLY A 197 -20.34 -23.55 16.64
C GLY A 197 -20.77 -22.09 16.52
N ASP A 198 -22.06 -21.83 16.30
CA ASP A 198 -22.59 -20.50 15.98
C ASP A 198 -22.21 -19.39 16.97
N GLY A 199 -22.23 -19.69 18.28
CA GLY A 199 -21.82 -18.75 19.31
C GLY A 199 -20.35 -18.35 19.17
N ALA A 200 -19.47 -19.30 18.89
CA ALA A 200 -18.05 -19.04 18.67
C ALA A 200 -17.82 -18.28 17.36
N ARG A 201 -18.55 -18.59 16.28
CA ARG A 201 -18.50 -17.82 15.03
C ARG A 201 -18.84 -16.35 15.24
N LEU A 202 -19.93 -16.09 15.97
CA LEU A 202 -20.36 -14.73 16.29
C LEU A 202 -19.28 -13.97 17.09
N VAL A 203 -18.75 -14.59 18.13
CA VAL A 203 -17.67 -13.99 18.95
C VAL A 203 -16.44 -13.70 18.10
N CYS A 204 -16.00 -14.66 17.28
CA CYS A 204 -14.89 -14.50 16.34
C CYS A 204 -15.13 -13.34 15.37
N GLY A 205 -16.33 -13.24 14.78
CA GLY A 205 -16.70 -12.18 13.84
C GLY A 205 -16.70 -10.79 14.48
N VAL A 206 -17.30 -10.66 15.68
CA VAL A 206 -17.33 -9.39 16.42
C VAL A 206 -15.93 -8.94 16.81
N LEU A 207 -15.12 -9.86 17.35
CA LEU A 207 -13.73 -9.55 17.73
C LEU A 207 -12.88 -9.21 16.50
N ALA A 208 -13.02 -9.95 15.39
CA ALA A 208 -12.34 -9.64 14.15
C ALA A 208 -12.68 -8.23 13.65
N GLY A 209 -13.98 -7.90 13.61
CA GLY A 209 -14.44 -6.56 13.22
C GLY A 209 -13.88 -5.45 14.10
N ALA A 210 -13.93 -5.63 15.43
CA ALA A 210 -13.44 -4.64 16.40
C ALA A 210 -11.91 -4.44 16.29
N LEU A 211 -11.14 -5.53 16.22
CA LEU A 211 -9.68 -5.48 16.10
C LEU A 211 -9.25 -4.87 14.76
N ALA A 212 -9.88 -5.23 13.65
CA ALA A 212 -9.61 -4.63 12.36
C ALA A 212 -9.92 -3.12 12.38
N ALA A 213 -11.11 -2.72 12.82
CA ALA A 213 -11.50 -1.31 12.88
C ALA A 213 -10.58 -0.49 13.78
N GLY A 214 -10.25 -1.00 14.97
CA GLY A 214 -9.31 -0.35 15.90
C GLY A 214 -7.90 -0.22 15.31
N SER A 215 -7.42 -1.27 14.67
CA SER A 215 -6.10 -1.33 14.03
C SER A 215 -5.98 -0.32 12.88
N TYR A 216 -6.91 -0.34 11.93
CA TYR A 216 -6.95 0.61 10.82
C TYR A 216 -7.14 2.05 11.32
N GLY A 217 -8.01 2.27 12.30
CA GLY A 217 -8.20 3.58 12.93
C GLY A 217 -6.91 4.13 13.54
N TRP A 218 -6.18 3.30 14.29
CA TRP A 218 -4.90 3.67 14.90
C TRP A 218 -3.84 3.97 13.84
N ALA A 219 -3.67 3.11 12.84
CA ALA A 219 -2.72 3.30 11.74
C ALA A 219 -3.01 4.60 10.95
N LEU A 220 -4.29 4.89 10.68
CA LEU A 220 -4.71 6.13 10.02
C LEU A 220 -4.43 7.37 10.89
N VAL A 221 -4.60 7.29 12.21
CA VAL A 221 -4.23 8.39 13.11
C VAL A 221 -2.72 8.63 13.09
N LEU A 222 -1.91 7.57 13.13
CA LEU A 222 -0.45 7.69 13.03
C LEU A 222 -0.03 8.32 11.69
N LEU A 223 -0.64 7.86 10.59
CA LEU A 223 -0.42 8.42 9.26
C LEU A 223 -0.77 9.92 9.21
N ARG A 224 -1.95 10.30 9.71
CA ARG A 224 -2.38 11.71 9.75
C ARG A 224 -1.44 12.58 10.59
N ARG A 225 -0.95 12.06 11.72
CA ARG A 225 0.01 12.80 12.58
C ARG A 225 1.35 13.01 11.85
N ARG A 226 1.81 12.03 11.07
CA ARG A 226 3.02 12.14 10.24
C ARG A 226 2.86 13.12 9.08
N SER A 227 1.68 13.14 8.46
CA SER A 227 1.37 14.01 7.32
C SER A 227 1.06 15.45 7.71
N ARG A 228 0.93 15.76 9.01
CA ARG A 228 0.70 17.13 9.45
C ARG A 228 1.94 17.98 9.11
N PRO A 229 1.73 19.14 8.49
CA PRO A 229 2.83 19.99 8.10
C PRO A 229 3.59 20.54 9.34
N LEU A 230 4.69 19.89 9.77
CA LEU A 230 5.83 20.48 10.50
C LEU A 230 6.35 21.79 9.85
N GLY A 231 5.75 22.97 10.04
CA GLY A 231 6.26 24.30 9.59
C GLY A 231 6.62 24.51 8.10
N GLU A 232 6.16 25.59 7.47
CA GLU A 232 6.39 25.87 6.03
C GLU A 232 7.84 25.76 5.52
N ASP A 233 8.85 25.78 6.40
CA ASP A 233 10.25 25.99 6.02
C ASP A 233 11.13 24.75 5.75
N ARG A 234 10.62 23.50 5.81
CA ARG A 234 11.55 22.33 5.75
C ARG A 234 11.14 21.13 4.89
N ARG A 235 10.20 21.29 3.96
CA ARG A 235 9.32 20.15 3.68
C ARG A 235 9.66 19.17 2.55
N TRP A 236 10.65 19.39 1.69
CA TRP A 236 11.13 18.34 0.76
C TRP A 236 12.62 18.45 0.39
N GLU A 237 13.45 19.01 1.27
CA GLU A 237 14.89 18.73 1.18
C GLU A 237 15.12 17.35 1.80
N ILE A 238 14.86 16.31 1.02
CA ILE A 238 15.50 15.01 1.26
C ILE A 238 16.88 15.20 0.62
N ARG A 239 17.86 15.61 1.43
CA ARG A 239 19.27 15.45 1.07
C ARG A 239 19.62 13.98 1.02
#